data_AF-A0A0C2SX64-F1
#
_entry.id   AF-A0A0C2SX64-F1
#
_cell.length_a   1.000
_cell.length_b   1.000
_cell.length_c   1.000
_cell.angle_alpha   90.00
_cell.angle_beta   90.00
_cell.angle_gamma   90.00
#
_symmetry.space_group_name_H-M   'P 1'
#
loop_
_entity.id
_entity.type
_entity.pdbx_description
1 polymer ?
#
loop_
_entity_poly.entity_id
_entity_poly.type
_entity_poly.pdbx_seq_one_letter_code
_entity_poly.pdbx_strand_id
1 'polypeptide(L)'
;MNVKHTRDFGRDINKYIDEKLEESEELITLEPETKQHIKGLLKAKANGMFRWVACQIDALECCANSPAALTRTLEMLPKDLETTYDQILERIHPTNERSQNTVID
;
A
#
# COMPACT_ATOMS: atom_id res chain seq x y z
N MET A 1 -23.28 -10.91 -25.37
CA MET A 1 -22.51 -11.52 -24.26
C MET A 1 -21.78 -10.39 -23.55
N ASN A 2 -22.19 -10.05 -22.33
CA ASN A 2 -21.58 -8.97 -21.55
C ASN A 2 -20.67 -9.61 -20.51
N VAL A 3 -19.39 -9.78 -20.84
CA VAL A 3 -18.42 -10.33 -19.89
C VAL A 3 -18.09 -9.22 -18.90
N LYS A 4 -18.85 -9.15 -17.80
CA LYS A 4 -18.41 -8.41 -16.61
C LYS A 4 -17.22 -9.15 -16.01
N HIS A 5 -16.05 -9.00 -16.62
CA HIS A 5 -14.80 -9.40 -16.01
C HIS A 5 -14.28 -8.23 -15.18
N THR A 6 -15.05 -7.85 -14.16
CA THR A 6 -14.48 -7.11 -13.04
C THR A 6 -13.57 -8.12 -12.33
N ARG A 7 -12.34 -8.29 -12.84
CA ARG A 7 -11.34 -9.16 -12.21
C ARG A 7 -11.26 -8.77 -10.75
N ASP A 8 -11.40 -9.75 -9.87
CA ASP A 8 -11.39 -9.60 -8.43
C ASP A 8 -10.02 -9.12 -7.93
N PHE A 9 -9.67 -7.85 -8.17
CA PHE A 9 -8.40 -7.26 -7.75
C PHE A 9 -8.14 -7.49 -6.25
N GLY A 10 -9.19 -7.48 -5.42
CA GLY A 10 -9.08 -7.79 -3.99
C GLY A 10 -8.72 -9.26 -3.67
N ARG A 11 -9.18 -10.24 -4.47
CA ARG A 11 -8.79 -11.65 -4.28
C ARG A 11 -7.34 -11.89 -4.67
N ASP A 12 -6.90 -11.27 -5.77
CA ASP A 12 -5.54 -11.42 -6.24
C ASP A 12 -4.54 -10.74 -5.26
N ILE A 13 -4.92 -9.61 -4.63
CA ILE A 13 -4.11 -8.96 -3.57
C ILE A 13 -3.99 -9.86 -2.34
N ASN A 14 -5.10 -10.45 -1.91
CA ASN A 14 -5.10 -11.34 -0.75
C ASN A 14 -4.18 -12.53 -0.97
N LYS A 15 -4.23 -13.11 -2.17
CA LYS A 15 -3.37 -14.23 -2.56
C LYS A 15 -1.90 -13.82 -2.55
N TYR A 16 -1.58 -12.66 -3.11
CA TYR A 16 -0.21 -12.13 -3.13
C TYR A 16 0.36 -11.90 -1.72
N ILE A 17 -0.45 -11.35 -0.79
CA ILE A 17 -0.05 -11.18 0.61
C ILE A 17 0.25 -12.53 1.26
N ASP A 18 -0.62 -13.52 1.02
CA ASP A 18 -0.49 -14.86 1.61
C ASP A 18 0.76 -15.57 1.08
N GLU A 19 0.97 -15.56 -0.23
CA GLU A 19 2.18 -16.10 -0.87
C GLU A 19 3.44 -15.45 -0.26
N LYS A 20 3.46 -14.14 -0.09
CA LYS A 20 4.64 -13.44 0.46
C LYS A 20 4.92 -13.73 1.93
N LEU A 21 3.89 -13.87 2.77
CA LEU A 21 4.07 -14.20 4.19
C LEU A 21 4.49 -15.66 4.43
N GLU A 22 4.31 -16.51 3.42
CA GLU A 22 4.65 -17.94 3.46
C GLU A 22 5.97 -18.26 2.73
N GLU A 23 6.34 -17.49 1.70
CA GLU A 23 7.50 -17.77 0.85
C GLU A 23 8.72 -16.86 1.08
N SER A 24 8.58 -15.66 1.68
CA SER A 24 9.74 -14.81 1.97
C SER A 24 10.59 -15.42 3.09
N GLU A 25 11.90 -15.53 2.89
CA GLU A 25 12.85 -16.06 3.87
C GLU A 25 12.84 -15.24 5.18
N GLU A 26 12.59 -13.94 5.06
CA GLU A 26 12.54 -13.00 6.17
C GLU A 26 11.20 -13.09 6.92
N LEU A 27 10.09 -13.11 6.18
CA LEU A 27 8.74 -13.08 6.76
C LEU A 27 8.26 -14.45 7.23
N ILE A 28 8.79 -15.56 6.68
CA ILE A 28 8.37 -16.92 7.05
C ILE A 28 8.64 -17.20 8.53
N THR A 29 9.68 -16.60 9.10
CA THR A 29 10.11 -16.75 10.50
C THR A 29 9.20 -16.05 11.51
N LEU A 30 8.30 -15.18 11.05
CA LEU A 30 7.40 -14.44 11.93
C LEU A 30 6.36 -15.37 12.59
N GLU A 31 6.00 -15.03 13.82
CA GLU A 31 4.95 -15.73 14.55
C GLU A 31 3.60 -15.67 13.79
N PRO A 32 2.79 -16.74 13.86
CA PRO A 32 1.51 -16.79 13.15
C PRO A 32 0.59 -15.61 13.47
N GLU A 33 0.57 -15.15 14.72
CA GLU A 33 -0.22 -13.99 15.15
C GLU A 33 0.24 -12.70 14.45
N THR A 34 1.56 -12.48 14.36
CA THR A 34 2.15 -11.34 13.65
C THR A 34 1.80 -11.39 12.17
N LYS A 35 1.87 -12.57 11.53
CA LYS A 35 1.47 -12.74 10.12
C LYS A 35 -0.01 -12.38 9.90
N GLN A 36 -0.90 -12.84 10.79
CA GLN A 36 -2.33 -12.49 10.72
C GLN A 36 -2.55 -10.98 10.89
N HIS A 37 -1.82 -10.35 11.81
CA HIS A 37 -1.90 -8.91 12.02
C HIS A 37 -1.45 -8.12 10.77
N ILE A 38 -0.28 -8.47 10.21
CA ILE A 38 0.24 -7.88 8.96
C ILE A 38 -0.76 -8.05 7.83
N LYS A 39 -1.26 -9.29 7.63
CA LYS A 39 -2.26 -9.61 6.62
C LYS A 39 -3.51 -8.76 6.76
N GLY A 40 -4.06 -8.63 7.98
CA GLY A 40 -5.23 -7.79 8.25
C GLY A 40 -4.99 -6.32 7.91
N LEU A 41 -3.87 -5.76 8.33
CA LEU A 41 -3.49 -4.37 8.06
C LEU A 41 -3.33 -4.10 6.57
N LEU A 42 -2.58 -4.96 5.87
CA LEU A 42 -2.32 -4.78 4.43
C LEU A 42 -3.61 -4.89 3.64
N LYS A 43 -4.49 -5.84 3.96
CA LYS A 43 -5.78 -5.99 3.29
C LYS A 43 -6.71 -4.80 3.50
N ALA A 44 -6.77 -4.29 4.72
CA ALA A 44 -7.63 -3.15 5.05
C ALA A 44 -7.17 -1.87 4.36
N LYS A 45 -5.85 -1.67 4.24
CA LYS A 45 -5.26 -0.44 3.67
C LYS A 45 -4.92 -0.52 2.19
N ALA A 46 -4.96 -1.71 1.58
CA ALA A 46 -4.60 -1.89 0.18
C ALA A 46 -5.46 -1.06 -0.78
N ASN A 47 -6.74 -0.86 -0.47
CA ASN A 47 -7.72 -0.16 -1.33
C ASN A 47 -7.65 -0.59 -2.82
N GLY A 48 -7.41 -1.88 -3.09
CA GLY A 48 -7.25 -2.40 -4.46
C GLY A 48 -5.90 -2.12 -5.14
N MET A 49 -4.93 -1.51 -4.44
CA MET A 49 -3.62 -1.14 -4.97
C MET A 49 -2.54 -2.18 -4.66
N PHE A 50 -2.26 -3.04 -5.63
CA PHE A 50 -1.13 -3.98 -5.56
C PHE A 50 0.22 -3.32 -5.26
N ARG A 51 0.46 -2.15 -5.85
CA ARG A 51 1.74 -1.44 -5.69
C ARG A 51 1.96 -0.99 -4.25
N TRP A 52 0.90 -0.52 -3.59
CA TRP A 52 0.98 -0.14 -2.17
C TRP A 52 1.36 -1.35 -1.32
N VAL A 53 0.68 -2.49 -1.55
CA VAL A 53 0.94 -3.74 -0.82
C VAL A 53 2.36 -4.25 -1.05
N ALA A 54 2.84 -4.25 -2.30
CA ALA A 54 4.20 -4.65 -2.62
C ALA A 54 5.23 -3.78 -1.89
N CYS A 55 5.09 -2.45 -1.94
CA CYS A 55 6.00 -1.55 -1.22
C CYS A 55 6.00 -1.78 0.29
N GLN A 56 4.86 -2.14 0.90
CA GLN A 56 4.83 -2.47 2.32
C GLN A 56 5.52 -3.80 2.62
N ILE A 57 5.33 -4.82 1.77
CA ILE A 57 6.00 -6.11 1.93
C ILE A 57 7.52 -5.93 1.85
N ASP A 58 8.02 -5.20 0.86
CA ASP A 58 9.46 -4.92 0.73
C ASP A 58 10.03 -4.23 1.99
N ALA A 59 9.27 -3.28 2.56
CA ALA A 59 9.66 -2.59 3.79
C ALA A 59 9.66 -3.54 5.02
N LEU A 60 8.70 -4.47 5.07
CA LEU A 60 8.61 -5.47 6.13
C LEU A 60 9.73 -6.50 6.05
N GLU A 61 10.07 -6.98 4.84
CA GLU A 61 11.21 -7.87 4.59
C GLU A 61 12.51 -7.25 5.11
N CYS A 62 12.73 -5.95 4.86
CA CYS A 62 13.91 -5.23 5.34
C CYS A 62 14.02 -5.11 6.87
N CYS A 63 12.92 -5.24 7.61
CA CYS A 63 12.88 -5.04 9.06
C CYS A 63 12.45 -6.27 9.87
N ALA A 64 12.15 -7.39 9.22
CA ALA A 64 11.67 -8.62 9.85
C ALA A 64 12.61 -9.18 10.93
N ASN A 65 13.93 -8.96 10.78
CA ASN A 65 14.95 -9.42 11.73
C ASN A 65 14.98 -8.64 13.05
N SER A 66 14.22 -7.54 13.17
CA SER A 66 14.16 -6.72 14.37
C SER A 66 12.69 -6.48 14.77
N PRO A 67 12.21 -7.11 15.86
CA PRO A 67 10.83 -6.94 16.32
C PRO A 67 10.47 -5.47 16.56
N ALA A 68 11.39 -4.67 17.08
CA ALA A 68 11.18 -3.25 17.32
C ALA A 68 11.08 -2.43 16.02
N ALA A 69 11.85 -2.81 14.99
CA ALA A 69 11.77 -2.17 13.68
C ALA A 69 10.49 -2.57 12.95
N LEU A 70 10.12 -3.86 13.01
CA LEU A 70 8.88 -4.39 12.45
C LEU A 70 7.65 -3.66 13.02
N THR A 71 7.55 -3.55 14.35
CA THR A 71 6.45 -2.80 15.00
C THR A 71 6.41 -1.35 14.55
N ARG A 72 7.56 -0.65 14.51
CA ARG A 72 7.62 0.72 14.01
C ARG A 72 7.17 0.84 12.55
N THR A 73 7.61 -0.06 11.68
CA THR A 73 7.19 -0.07 10.27
C THR A 73 5.68 -0.26 10.15
N LEU A 74 5.08 -1.13 10.99
CA LEU A 74 3.63 -1.34 11.04
C LEU A 74 2.87 -0.11 11.53
N GLU A 75 3.39 0.60 12.53
CA GLU A 75 2.82 1.85 13.04
C GLU A 75 2.93 3.00 12.03
N MET A 76 4.01 3.05 11.26
CA MET A 76 4.26 4.08 10.24
C MET A 76 3.63 3.78 8.88
N LEU A 77 2.88 2.67 8.75
CA LEU A 77 2.22 2.34 7.48
C LEU A 77 1.30 3.48 7.04
N PRO A 78 1.53 4.07 5.86
CA PRO A 78 0.71 5.18 5.36
C PRO A 78 -0.76 4.74 5.30
N LYS A 79 -1.65 5.67 5.65
CA LYS A 79 -3.08 5.40 5.79
C LYS A 79 -3.72 4.93 4.48
N ASP A 80 -3.20 5.46 3.36
CA ASP A 80 -3.51 5.12 1.98
C ASP A 80 -2.40 5.70 1.06
N LEU A 81 -2.18 5.09 -0.11
CA LEU A 81 -1.25 5.64 -1.10
C LEU A 81 -1.80 6.95 -1.69
N GLU A 82 -3.11 7.15 -1.68
CA GLU A 82 -3.82 8.30 -2.24
C GLU A 82 -3.35 9.60 -1.59
N THR A 83 -3.28 9.68 -0.25
CA THR A 83 -2.74 10.87 0.44
C THR A 83 -1.27 11.13 0.11
N THR A 84 -0.48 10.08 -0.15
CA THR A 84 0.97 10.24 -0.45
C THR A 84 1.19 10.62 -1.92
N TYR A 85 0.42 10.05 -2.84
CA TYR A 85 0.47 10.39 -4.26
C TYR A 85 -0.15 11.75 -4.52
N ASP A 86 -1.25 12.13 -3.87
CA ASP A 86 -1.82 13.47 -3.99
C ASP A 86 -0.80 14.52 -3.55
N GLN A 87 -0.10 14.29 -2.43
CA GLN A 87 0.96 15.18 -1.98
C GLN A 87 2.19 15.22 -2.90
N ILE A 88 2.54 14.10 -3.55
CA ILE A 88 3.65 14.05 -4.50
C ILE A 88 3.24 14.67 -5.84
N LEU A 89 2.01 14.42 -6.31
CA LEU A 89 1.42 15.00 -7.51
C LEU A 89 1.23 16.51 -7.35
N GLU A 90 0.74 17.00 -6.22
CA GLU A 90 0.70 18.44 -5.89
C GLU A 90 2.08 19.09 -5.88
N ARG A 91 3.12 18.35 -5.46
CA ARG A 91 4.50 18.86 -5.47
C ARG A 91 5.14 18.86 -6.86
N ILE A 92 4.78 17.90 -7.72
CA ILE A 92 5.30 17.80 -9.09
C ILE A 92 4.52 18.73 -10.05
N HIS A 93 3.24 18.93 -9.78
CA HIS A 93 2.38 19.91 -10.43
C HIS A 93 1.98 20.99 -9.42
N PRO A 94 2.89 21.91 -9.04
CA PRO A 94 2.43 23.14 -8.41
C PRO A 94 1.49 23.78 -9.42
N THR A 95 0.20 23.83 -9.11
CA THR A 95 -0.83 24.28 -10.04
C THR A 95 -0.39 25.61 -10.63
N ASN A 96 -0.02 25.60 -11.92
CA ASN A 96 0.22 26.82 -12.65
C ASN A 96 -1.14 27.42 -13.01
N GLU A 97 -1.89 27.87 -12.02
CA GLU A 97 -2.99 28.82 -12.24
C GLU A 97 -2.40 30.22 -12.30
N ARG A 98 -1.56 30.45 -13.32
CA ARG A 98 -1.44 31.80 -13.87
C ARG A 98 -2.33 31.88 -15.09
N SER A 99 -3.19 32.90 -15.05
CA SER A 99 -3.96 33.50 -16.16
C SER A 99 -5.33 32.83 -16.39
N GLN A 100 -6.50 33.50 -16.34
CA GLN A 100 -6.84 34.93 -16.37
C GLN A 100 -8.21 35.15 -15.72
N ASN A 101 -8.31 35.99 -14.68
CA ASN A 101 -9.56 36.72 -14.44
C ASN A 101 -9.49 38.00 -15.26
N THR A 102 -10.05 37.92 -16.46
CA THR A 102 -10.52 39.06 -17.23
C THR A 102 -11.48 39.84 -16.34
N VAL A 103 -11.09 41.03 -15.90
CA VAL A 103 -12.06 42.00 -15.37
C VAL A 103 -12.87 42.47 -16.57
N ILE A 104 -14.09 41.95 -16.68
CA ILE A 104 -15.16 42.57 -17.45
C ILE A 104 -15.96 43.39 -16.43
N ASP A 105 -15.63 44.67 -16.31
CA ASP A 105 -16.50 45.86 -16.43
C ASP A 105 -15.68 47.11 -16.05
#